data_AF-A0A0F9E9E4-F1
#
_entry.id   AF-A0A0F9E9E4-F1
#
_cell.length_a   1.000
_cell.length_b   1.000
_cell.length_c   1.000
_cell.angle_alpha   90.00
_cell.angle_beta   90.00
_cell.angle_gamma   90.00
#
_symmetry.space_group_name_H-M   'P 1'
#
loop_
_entity.id
_entity.type
_entity.pdbx_description
1 polymer ?
#
loop_
_entity_poly.entity_id
_entity_poly.type
_entity_poly.pdbx_seq_one_letter_code
_entity_poly.pdbx_strand_id
1 'polypeptide(L)'
;MAFPQVEATNTSSQDSNVLNHTVSLPAGIQAGETLLVFFANNADSGGVGWPGGWNEIFETVEPGNQVTLAVAWRKATGGEGGTITVTTGNGRQSAHASYRISGAIDPAVTAPEVSTGATGVGTNPNPDSLTAGGGSDEYLWIAVEGNDTNLTVSAYPTNYDSNQLSLVSGAGAGNCGIGVASDEVETNTQDPGTFTISGSEQWVACTVAVYPAVVGWAGGDVLGVAIAGIAKINGVALADIIKVNGVA
;
A
#
# COMPACT_ATOMS: atom_id res chain seq x y z
N MET A 1 -8.55 -13.84 -11.40
CA MET A 1 -9.19 -12.52 -11.21
C MET A 1 -8.42 -11.56 -12.10
N ALA A 2 -8.23 -10.29 -11.77
CA ALA A 2 -7.07 -9.56 -12.29
C ALA A 2 -6.34 -8.94 -11.09
N PHE A 3 -5.02 -8.87 -11.16
CA PHE A 3 -4.19 -8.18 -10.17
C PHE A 3 -4.63 -6.72 -10.01
N PRO A 4 -4.62 -6.14 -8.79
CA PRO A 4 -4.65 -4.69 -8.63
C PRO A 4 -3.55 -4.04 -9.45
N GLN A 5 -3.83 -2.90 -10.06
CA GLN A 5 -2.90 -2.21 -10.97
C GLN A 5 -2.50 -0.86 -10.39
N VAL A 6 -1.19 -0.56 -10.38
CA VAL A 6 -0.72 0.80 -10.10
C VAL A 6 -0.96 1.66 -11.34
N GLU A 7 -1.94 2.54 -11.26
CA GLU A 7 -2.37 3.39 -12.37
C GLU A 7 -1.53 4.67 -12.51
N ALA A 8 -1.04 5.17 -11.38
CA ALA A 8 -0.26 6.40 -11.33
C ALA A 8 0.57 6.43 -10.05
N THR A 9 1.70 7.13 -10.12
CA THR A 9 2.60 7.32 -8.99
C THR A 9 2.98 8.79 -8.83
N ASN A 10 3.51 9.16 -7.67
CA ASN A 10 4.17 10.44 -7.45
C ASN A 10 5.26 10.32 -6.37
N THR A 11 6.19 11.26 -6.36
CA THR A 11 7.21 11.40 -5.32
C THR A 11 7.31 12.85 -4.86
N SER A 12 7.72 13.06 -3.61
CA SER A 12 7.94 14.40 -3.04
C SER A 12 8.84 14.32 -1.82
N SER A 13 9.42 15.43 -1.40
CA SER A 13 10.29 15.50 -0.24
C SER A 13 10.26 16.85 0.45
N GLN A 14 10.55 16.83 1.75
CA GLN A 14 10.90 18.03 2.51
C GLN A 14 12.39 18.04 2.84
N ASP A 15 13.11 19.01 2.30
CA ASP A 15 14.57 19.18 2.44
C ASP A 15 14.97 20.03 3.66
N SER A 16 14.03 20.35 4.53
CA SER A 16 14.24 21.14 5.74
C SER A 16 13.43 20.57 6.90
N ASN A 17 13.92 20.78 8.13
CA ASN A 17 13.26 20.28 9.33
C ASN A 17 11.93 21.03 9.56
N VAL A 18 10.83 20.35 9.28
CA VAL A 18 9.46 20.85 9.42
C VAL A 18 8.58 19.85 10.17
N LEU A 19 7.50 20.35 10.77
CA LEU A 19 6.47 19.50 11.39
C LEU A 19 5.39 19.08 10.40
N ASN A 20 5.21 19.84 9.31
CA ASN A 20 4.18 19.62 8.30
C ASN A 20 4.85 19.31 6.98
N HIS A 21 4.59 18.11 6.47
CA HIS A 21 5.16 17.56 5.25
C HIS A 21 4.11 17.54 4.15
N THR A 22 4.43 18.19 3.03
CA THR A 22 3.55 18.19 1.87
C THR A 22 3.85 16.95 1.04
N VAL A 23 2.97 15.96 1.09
CA VAL A 23 3.09 14.74 0.30
C VAL A 23 2.29 14.90 -0.99
N SER A 24 2.95 14.77 -2.13
CA SER A 24 2.30 14.76 -3.44
C SER A 24 1.56 13.45 -3.69
N LEU A 25 0.32 13.55 -4.15
CA LEU A 25 -0.50 12.42 -4.57
C LEU A 25 -0.42 12.21 -6.09
N PRO A 26 -0.71 10.99 -6.59
CA PRO A 26 -0.76 10.73 -8.03
C PRO A 26 -1.88 11.52 -8.70
N ALA A 27 -1.71 11.83 -9.99
CA ALA A 27 -2.75 12.49 -10.77
C ALA A 27 -3.92 11.55 -11.08
N GLY A 28 -5.07 12.13 -11.46
CA GLY A 28 -6.22 11.39 -12.00
C GLY A 28 -6.94 10.48 -11.00
N ILE A 29 -6.90 10.80 -9.71
CA ILE A 29 -7.54 10.05 -8.63
C ILE A 29 -9.01 9.75 -8.94
N GLN A 30 -9.40 8.46 -8.96
CA GLN A 30 -10.77 8.04 -9.21
C GLN A 30 -11.43 7.56 -7.92
N ALA A 31 -12.72 7.88 -7.74
CA ALA A 31 -13.47 7.43 -6.59
C ALA A 31 -13.56 5.89 -6.55
N GLY A 32 -13.30 5.29 -5.39
CA GLY A 32 -13.35 3.85 -5.17
C GLY A 32 -12.00 3.13 -5.31
N GLU A 33 -11.00 3.77 -5.93
CA GLU A 33 -9.61 3.24 -5.98
C GLU A 33 -8.93 3.33 -4.61
N THR A 34 -7.78 2.65 -4.49
CA THR A 34 -6.93 2.70 -3.29
C THR A 34 -5.77 3.67 -3.53
N LEU A 35 -5.55 4.60 -2.59
CA LEU A 35 -4.31 5.37 -2.50
C LEU A 35 -3.43 4.76 -1.43
N LEU A 36 -2.13 4.65 -1.72
CA LEU A 36 -1.09 4.31 -0.74
C LEU A 36 -0.05 5.42 -0.71
N VAL A 37 0.41 5.77 0.49
CA VAL A 37 1.54 6.68 0.71
C VAL A 37 2.57 5.97 1.57
N PHE A 38 3.82 6.05 1.12
CA PHE A 38 5.01 5.59 1.82
C PHE A 38 5.79 6.83 2.25
N PHE A 39 6.11 6.92 3.53
CA PHE A 39 6.67 8.12 4.15
C PHE A 39 7.91 7.75 4.98
N ALA A 40 9.09 8.15 4.52
CA ALA A 40 10.34 8.04 5.27
C ALA A 40 10.71 9.40 5.85
N ASN A 41 11.23 9.43 7.07
CA ASN A 41 11.79 10.64 7.68
C ASN A 41 13.07 10.34 8.49
N ASN A 42 13.90 11.37 8.73
CA ASN A 42 15.18 11.32 9.45
C ASN A 42 15.02 11.15 10.98
N ALA A 43 14.29 10.10 11.36
CA ALA A 43 13.87 9.68 12.68
C ALA A 43 12.77 10.51 13.31
N ASP A 44 11.65 9.90 13.68
CA ASP A 44 10.69 10.53 14.56
C ASP A 44 10.16 9.54 15.58
N SER A 45 10.46 9.78 16.85
CA SER A 45 9.89 9.05 17.98
C SER A 45 8.57 9.66 18.47
N GLY A 46 8.14 10.77 17.87
CA GLY A 46 6.87 11.43 18.18
C GLY A 46 5.66 10.89 17.40
N GLY A 47 5.88 9.98 16.45
CA GLY A 47 4.85 9.38 15.61
C GLY A 47 4.52 10.16 14.34
N VAL A 48 4.04 9.46 13.32
CA VAL A 48 3.56 10.04 12.05
C VAL A 48 2.06 10.28 12.13
N GLY A 49 1.65 11.54 11.94
CA GLY A 49 0.25 11.96 11.94
C GLY A 49 -0.31 12.06 10.52
N TRP A 50 -1.43 11.39 10.27
CA TRP A 50 -2.10 11.37 8.98
C TRP A 50 -3.36 12.25 8.94
N PRO A 51 -3.70 12.86 7.80
CA PRO A 51 -4.90 13.68 7.68
C PRO A 51 -6.17 12.82 7.66
N GLY A 52 -7.31 13.45 7.95
CA GLY A 52 -8.60 12.77 8.05
C GLY A 52 -8.96 11.88 6.87
N GLY A 53 -9.32 10.63 7.17
CA GLY A 53 -9.70 9.60 6.20
C GLY A 53 -8.52 8.90 5.51
N TRP A 54 -7.28 9.13 5.97
CA TRP A 54 -6.18 8.21 5.77
C TRP A 54 -6.08 7.28 6.97
N ASN A 55 -5.71 6.02 6.73
CA ASN A 55 -5.57 4.99 7.75
C ASN A 55 -4.12 4.49 7.70
N GLU A 56 -3.39 4.71 8.78
CA GLU A 56 -2.06 4.15 8.96
C GLU A 56 -2.14 2.63 9.15
N ILE A 57 -1.27 1.92 8.47
CA ILE A 57 -1.11 0.46 8.60
C ILE A 57 0.28 0.07 9.08
N PHE A 58 1.26 0.95 8.94
CA PHE A 58 2.64 0.70 9.33
C PHE A 58 3.28 1.97 9.87
N GLU A 59 3.99 1.83 10.97
CA GLU A 59 5.02 2.78 11.41
C GLU A 59 6.11 1.97 12.11
N THR A 60 7.36 2.15 11.71
CA THR A 60 8.52 1.57 12.40
C THR A 60 9.66 2.56 12.42
N VAL A 61 10.23 2.71 13.60
CA VAL A 61 11.44 3.49 13.86
C VAL A 61 12.61 2.52 13.95
N GLU A 62 13.67 2.77 13.22
CA GLU A 62 14.91 1.99 13.36
C GLU A 62 15.45 2.12 14.82
N PRO A 63 16.01 1.06 15.45
CA PRO A 63 16.37 1.07 16.87
C PRO A 63 17.33 2.18 17.33
N GLY A 64 18.22 2.65 16.45
CA GLY A 64 19.09 3.80 16.66
C GLY A 64 18.40 5.16 16.49
N ASN A 65 17.11 5.16 16.13
CA ASN A 65 16.29 6.34 15.85
C ASN A 65 17.00 7.27 14.87
N GLN A 66 17.40 6.72 13.71
CA GLN A 66 17.96 7.49 12.58
C GLN A 66 16.97 7.61 11.41
N VAL A 67 16.07 6.65 11.25
CA VAL A 67 15.02 6.69 10.22
C VAL A 67 13.72 6.08 10.75
N THR A 68 12.60 6.67 10.32
CA THR A 68 11.25 6.15 10.54
C THR A 68 10.60 5.93 9.18
N LEU A 69 9.98 4.78 8.97
CA LEU A 69 9.15 4.48 7.80
C LEU A 69 7.69 4.30 8.26
N ALA A 70 6.77 4.97 7.58
CA ALA A 70 5.34 4.84 7.79
C ALA A 70 4.59 4.61 6.47
N VAL A 71 3.48 3.88 6.54
CA VAL A 71 2.61 3.58 5.40
C VAL A 71 1.16 3.80 5.79
N ALA A 72 0.42 4.53 4.97
CA ALA A 72 -1.01 4.71 5.12
C ALA A 72 -1.75 4.58 3.80
N TRP A 73 -3.00 4.17 3.89
CA TRP A 73 -3.91 4.06 2.75
C TRP A 73 -5.13 4.96 2.90
N ARG A 74 -5.78 5.23 1.77
CA ARG A 74 -7.09 5.87 1.71
C ARG A 74 -7.93 5.24 0.61
N LYS A 75 -9.22 5.04 0.87
CA LYS A 75 -10.21 4.86 -0.20
C LYS A 75 -10.42 6.19 -0.90
N ALA A 76 -10.03 6.26 -2.17
CA ALA A 76 -10.17 7.46 -2.97
C ALA A 76 -11.65 7.86 -3.10
N THR A 77 -11.89 9.15 -3.01
CA THR A 77 -13.19 9.81 -3.18
C THR A 77 -13.25 10.58 -4.49
N GLY A 78 -12.10 10.78 -5.16
CA GLY A 78 -11.95 11.60 -6.36
C GLY A 78 -11.77 13.09 -6.07
N GLY A 79 -11.73 13.49 -4.79
CA GLY A 79 -11.67 14.87 -4.32
C GLY A 79 -10.41 15.22 -3.54
N GLU A 80 -9.43 14.32 -3.45
CA GLU A 80 -8.23 14.42 -2.61
C GLU A 80 -7.32 15.60 -2.95
N GLY A 81 -7.46 16.21 -4.12
CA GLY A 81 -6.52 17.21 -4.63
C GLY A 81 -5.20 16.58 -5.06
N GLY A 82 -4.16 17.41 -5.18
CA GLY A 82 -2.82 16.97 -5.62
C GLY A 82 -1.84 16.67 -4.49
N THR A 83 -2.16 17.04 -3.25
CA THR A 83 -1.27 16.88 -2.09
C THR A 83 -2.06 16.64 -0.80
N ILE A 84 -1.38 16.06 0.19
CA ILE A 84 -1.84 15.98 1.58
C ILE A 84 -0.79 16.54 2.53
N THR A 85 -1.20 16.84 3.76
CA THR A 85 -0.28 17.19 4.85
C THR A 85 -0.15 16.03 5.83
N VAL A 86 1.07 15.49 5.91
CA VAL A 86 1.48 14.50 6.93
C VAL A 86 2.28 15.24 8.00
N THR A 87 2.11 14.90 9.26
CA THR A 87 2.81 15.57 10.36
C THR A 87 3.78 14.64 11.08
N THR A 88 4.85 15.20 11.60
CA THR A 88 5.76 14.51 12.54
C THR A 88 5.68 15.20 13.90
N GLY A 89 5.96 14.48 14.99
CA GLY A 89 6.02 15.03 16.35
C GLY A 89 7.21 15.98 16.56
N ASN A 90 8.23 15.90 15.71
CA ASN A 90 9.40 16.78 15.71
C ASN A 90 9.67 17.36 14.31
N GLY A 91 10.46 18.44 14.24
CA GLY A 91 10.88 18.99 12.95
C GLY A 91 11.81 18.02 12.23
N ARG A 92 11.38 17.48 11.09
CA ARG A 92 12.09 16.44 10.33
C ARG A 92 12.19 16.79 8.85
N GLN A 93 13.14 16.14 8.18
CA GLN A 93 13.16 16.01 6.73
C GLN A 93 12.51 14.69 6.34
N SER A 94 11.99 14.63 5.12
CA SER A 94 11.23 13.46 4.68
C SER A 94 11.31 13.22 3.18
N ALA A 95 11.16 11.96 2.80
CA ALA A 95 11.05 11.49 1.42
C ALA A 95 9.78 10.64 1.30
N HIS A 96 9.02 10.84 0.22
CA HIS A 96 7.71 10.23 0.06
C HIS A 96 7.54 9.64 -1.33
N ALA A 97 6.80 8.54 -1.39
CA ALA A 97 6.26 7.96 -2.60
C ALA A 97 4.76 7.70 -2.42
N SER A 98 3.98 7.78 -3.50
CA SER A 98 2.55 7.50 -3.45
C SER A 98 2.07 6.77 -4.70
N TYR A 99 1.12 5.85 -4.51
CA TYR A 99 0.49 5.04 -5.56
C TYR A 99 -1.01 5.25 -5.60
N ARG A 100 -1.57 5.22 -6.81
CA ARG A 100 -3.01 5.10 -7.08
C ARG A 100 -3.25 3.72 -7.68
N ILE A 101 -4.14 2.96 -7.08
CA ILE A 101 -4.30 1.54 -7.36
C ILE A 101 -5.76 1.25 -7.73
N SER A 102 -5.96 0.74 -8.94
CA SER A 102 -7.24 0.22 -9.42
C SER A 102 -7.31 -1.30 -9.21
N GLY A 103 -8.50 -1.89 -9.42
CA GLY A 103 -8.67 -3.35 -9.38
C GLY A 103 -8.51 -3.99 -7.99
N ALA A 104 -8.30 -3.20 -6.94
CA ALA A 104 -8.27 -3.68 -5.56
C ALA A 104 -9.68 -3.86 -4.97
N ILE A 105 -9.82 -4.74 -3.99
CA ILE A 105 -11.01 -4.76 -3.14
C ILE A 105 -11.16 -3.41 -2.42
N ASP A 106 -12.40 -3.05 -2.09
CA ASP A 106 -12.68 -1.88 -1.26
C ASP A 106 -11.81 -1.94 0.02
N PRO A 107 -10.87 -1.01 0.22
CA PRO A 107 -9.94 -1.09 1.35
C PRO A 107 -10.62 -0.83 2.69
N ALA A 108 -11.87 -0.32 2.68
CA ALA A 108 -12.70 -0.26 3.88
C ALA A 108 -13.33 -1.62 4.26
N VAL A 109 -13.35 -2.60 3.35
CA VAL A 109 -13.77 -3.99 3.61
C VAL A 109 -12.56 -4.83 4.01
N THR A 110 -11.50 -4.79 3.19
CA THR A 110 -10.22 -5.46 3.47
C THR A 110 -9.10 -4.49 3.13
N ALA A 111 -8.48 -3.94 4.18
CA ALA A 111 -7.35 -3.03 4.03
C ALA A 111 -6.13 -3.75 3.42
N PRO A 112 -5.21 -3.03 2.77
CA PRO A 112 -3.88 -3.55 2.48
C PRO A 112 -3.22 -4.06 3.77
N GLU A 113 -2.53 -5.19 3.66
CA GLU A 113 -1.75 -5.77 4.76
C GLU A 113 -0.28 -5.39 4.62
N VAL A 114 0.41 -5.32 5.75
CA VAL A 114 1.84 -5.01 5.81
C VAL A 114 2.52 -5.98 6.75
N SER A 115 3.77 -6.33 6.44
CA SER A 115 4.64 -7.12 7.30
C SER A 115 4.97 -6.37 8.60
N THR A 116 5.64 -7.05 9.52
CA THR A 116 6.05 -6.45 10.80
C THR A 116 7.12 -5.39 10.68
N GLY A 117 7.85 -5.38 9.56
CA GLY A 117 8.98 -4.51 9.31
C GLY A 117 10.30 -5.15 9.73
N ALA A 118 11.32 -4.94 8.91
CA ALA A 118 12.71 -5.26 9.21
C ALA A 118 13.50 -3.96 9.38
N THR A 119 14.55 -4.01 10.20
CA THR A 119 15.46 -2.89 10.41
C THR A 119 16.90 -3.38 10.36
N GLY A 120 17.83 -2.53 9.96
CA GLY A 120 19.25 -2.87 10.02
C GLY A 120 20.18 -1.72 9.63
N VAL A 121 21.46 -2.07 9.50
CA VAL A 121 22.52 -1.17 9.03
C VAL A 121 23.24 -1.86 7.89
N GLY A 122 23.44 -1.17 6.78
CA GLY A 122 24.14 -1.71 5.63
C GLY A 122 23.66 -1.12 4.31
N THR A 123 24.08 -1.75 3.21
CA THR A 123 23.71 -1.36 1.85
C THR A 123 22.49 -2.11 1.31
N ASN A 124 21.90 -3.00 2.11
CA ASN A 124 20.90 -3.96 1.64
C ASN A 124 19.66 -4.03 2.54
N PRO A 125 18.80 -2.98 2.52
CA PRO A 125 17.49 -3.07 3.15
C PRO A 125 16.73 -4.30 2.64
N ASN A 126 16.25 -5.13 3.57
CA ASN A 126 15.56 -6.38 3.24
C ASN A 126 14.15 -6.36 3.85
N PRO A 127 13.09 -6.03 3.08
CA PRO A 127 11.72 -6.24 3.49
C PRO A 127 11.51 -7.63 4.09
N ASP A 128 10.85 -7.72 5.23
CA ASP A 128 10.46 -9.00 5.82
C ASP A 128 9.31 -9.65 5.06
N SER A 129 9.26 -10.99 5.09
CA SER A 129 8.21 -11.75 4.42
C SER A 129 6.83 -11.43 4.99
N LEU A 130 5.84 -11.33 4.11
CA LEU A 130 4.43 -11.18 4.46
C LEU A 130 3.65 -12.40 3.97
N THR A 131 2.82 -12.97 4.86
CA THR A 131 1.76 -13.92 4.48
C THR A 131 0.41 -13.23 4.61
N ALA A 132 -0.23 -12.94 3.48
CA ALA A 132 -1.51 -12.27 3.42
C ALA A 132 -2.65 -13.18 3.92
N GLY A 133 -3.60 -12.59 4.67
CA GLY A 133 -4.72 -13.30 5.30
C GLY A 133 -5.75 -13.91 4.34
N GLY A 134 -5.84 -13.45 3.08
CA GLY A 134 -6.82 -13.91 2.09
C GLY A 134 -6.59 -15.28 1.49
N GLY A 135 -5.50 -15.96 1.84
CA GLY A 135 -5.07 -17.17 1.13
C GLY A 135 -4.45 -16.84 -0.22
N SER A 136 -4.28 -17.84 -1.09
CA SER A 136 -3.64 -17.65 -2.39
C SER A 136 -4.58 -16.88 -3.32
N ASP A 137 -4.13 -15.72 -3.77
CA ASP A 137 -4.89 -14.82 -4.65
C ASP A 137 -3.91 -13.97 -5.47
N GLU A 138 -4.43 -13.21 -6.42
CA GLU A 138 -3.68 -12.34 -7.32
C GLU A 138 -3.36 -10.99 -6.66
N TYR A 139 -2.46 -10.98 -5.69
CA TYR A 139 -2.07 -9.74 -5.00
C TYR A 139 -1.12 -8.88 -5.83
N LEU A 140 -1.26 -7.56 -5.64
CA LEU A 140 -0.17 -6.63 -5.91
C LEU A 140 0.70 -6.55 -4.65
N TRP A 141 1.93 -7.02 -4.77
CA TRP A 141 2.94 -6.98 -3.72
C TRP A 141 3.82 -5.76 -3.88
N ILE A 142 4.15 -5.09 -2.78
CA ILE A 142 4.95 -3.87 -2.79
C ILE A 142 6.07 -4.02 -1.77
N ALA A 143 7.30 -3.90 -2.23
CA ALA A 143 8.47 -3.82 -1.39
C ALA A 143 8.78 -2.34 -1.11
N VAL A 144 9.06 -2.01 0.14
CA VAL A 144 9.33 -0.64 0.59
C VAL A 144 10.57 -0.62 1.47
N GLU A 145 11.42 0.38 1.28
CA GLU A 145 12.49 0.72 2.21
C GLU A 145 12.50 2.23 2.48
N GLY A 146 12.90 2.60 3.70
CA GLY A 146 13.35 3.94 4.03
C GLY A 146 14.71 3.86 4.70
N ASN A 147 15.64 4.73 4.30
CA ASN A 147 17.00 4.78 4.82
C ASN A 147 17.30 6.15 5.43
N ASP A 148 18.23 6.17 6.38
CA ASP A 148 18.80 7.44 6.84
C ASP A 148 19.75 8.02 5.78
N THR A 149 19.95 9.34 5.85
CA THR A 149 20.84 10.11 4.99
C THR A 149 20.39 10.12 3.50
N ASN A 150 21.15 10.76 2.63
CA ASN A 150 20.83 11.00 1.22
C ASN A 150 21.27 9.83 0.31
N LEU A 151 20.90 8.59 0.66
CA LEU A 151 21.22 7.42 -0.16
C LEU A 151 20.12 7.12 -1.17
N THR A 152 20.52 6.82 -2.40
CA THR A 152 19.60 6.45 -3.49
C THR A 152 19.58 4.94 -3.67
N VAL A 153 18.43 4.40 -4.08
CA VAL A 153 18.31 2.99 -4.51
C VAL A 153 19.00 2.80 -5.86
N SER A 154 19.92 1.86 -5.92
CA SER A 154 20.63 1.45 -7.15
C SER A 154 20.19 0.10 -7.69
N ALA A 155 19.51 -0.73 -6.89
CA ALA A 155 18.87 -1.96 -7.33
C ALA A 155 17.65 -2.29 -6.46
N TYR A 156 16.64 -2.88 -7.07
CA TYR A 156 15.40 -3.31 -6.41
C TYR A 156 15.42 -4.82 -6.16
N PRO A 157 14.54 -5.33 -5.29
CA PRO A 157 14.41 -6.77 -5.07
C PRO A 157 14.13 -7.53 -6.38
N THR A 158 14.55 -8.80 -6.43
CA THR A 158 14.44 -9.58 -7.67
C THR A 158 12.96 -9.78 -8.06
N ASN A 159 12.63 -9.58 -9.34
CA ASN A 159 11.27 -9.60 -9.92
C ASN A 159 10.38 -8.39 -9.56
N TYR A 160 10.80 -7.50 -8.67
CA TYR A 160 10.12 -6.22 -8.40
C TYR A 160 10.51 -5.18 -9.45
N ASP A 161 10.24 -5.49 -10.72
CA ASP A 161 10.65 -4.69 -11.89
C ASP A 161 9.66 -3.56 -12.22
N SER A 162 8.51 -3.51 -11.54
CA SER A 162 7.44 -2.54 -11.80
C SER A 162 7.39 -1.44 -10.76
N ASN A 163 6.92 -0.25 -11.18
CA ASN A 163 6.62 0.91 -10.33
C ASN A 163 7.78 1.36 -9.41
N GLN A 164 9.02 1.12 -9.85
CA GLN A 164 10.25 1.46 -9.14
C GLN A 164 10.38 2.97 -8.92
N LEU A 165 10.44 3.40 -7.66
CA LEU A 165 10.64 4.78 -7.25
C LEU A 165 11.79 4.86 -6.23
N SER A 166 12.61 5.90 -6.38
CA SER A 166 13.59 6.30 -5.37
C SER A 166 13.65 7.82 -5.25
N LEU A 167 13.71 8.32 -4.02
CA LEU A 167 13.86 9.74 -3.73
C LEU A 167 14.66 9.92 -2.43
N VAL A 168 15.40 11.03 -2.36
CA VAL A 168 16.04 11.51 -1.13
C VAL A 168 15.47 12.86 -0.73
N SER A 169 15.47 13.16 0.57
CA SER A 169 14.89 14.39 1.09
C SER A 169 15.64 15.65 0.63
N GLY A 170 16.96 15.55 0.41
CA GLY A 170 17.80 16.66 -0.01
C GLY A 170 19.29 16.33 -0.04
N ALA A 171 20.13 17.37 0.01
CA ALA A 171 21.59 17.27 0.12
C ALA A 171 22.06 17.96 1.41
N GLY A 172 22.84 17.28 2.27
CA GLY A 172 23.31 17.82 3.55
C GLY A 172 23.22 16.85 4.73
N ALA A 173 23.20 17.37 5.96
CA ALA A 173 23.01 16.56 7.16
C ALA A 173 21.52 16.39 7.48
N GLY A 174 21.15 15.22 8.03
CA GLY A 174 19.79 14.92 8.47
C GLY A 174 18.83 14.56 7.33
N ASN A 175 19.31 13.96 6.24
CA ASN A 175 18.44 13.52 5.15
C ASN A 175 17.82 12.15 5.44
N CYS A 176 16.90 11.72 4.58
CA CYS A 176 16.47 10.34 4.47
C CYS A 176 16.21 9.99 3.00
N GLY A 177 16.15 8.70 2.70
CA GLY A 177 15.76 8.17 1.41
C GLY A 177 14.55 7.25 1.51
N ILE A 178 13.93 7.02 0.36
CA ILE A 178 12.86 6.04 0.19
C ILE A 178 13.05 5.26 -1.11
N GLY A 179 12.70 3.98 -1.07
CA GLY A 179 12.69 3.05 -2.18
C GLY A 179 11.39 2.26 -2.21
N VAL A 180 10.73 2.19 -3.36
CA VAL A 180 9.49 1.41 -3.52
C VAL A 180 9.50 0.69 -4.86
N ALA A 181 9.04 -0.56 -4.90
CA ALA A 181 8.77 -1.28 -6.14
C ALA A 181 7.63 -2.29 -5.93
N SER A 182 7.04 -2.76 -7.02
CA SER A 182 5.94 -3.72 -6.96
C SER A 182 6.14 -4.92 -7.86
N ASP A 183 5.44 -6.00 -7.53
CA ASP A 183 5.33 -7.23 -8.30
C ASP A 183 3.90 -7.79 -8.23
N GLU A 184 3.44 -8.44 -9.29
CA GLU A 184 2.09 -9.01 -9.42
C GLU A 184 2.19 -10.53 -9.42
N VAL A 185 1.85 -11.15 -8.28
CA VAL A 185 2.09 -12.59 -8.09
C VAL A 185 0.94 -13.28 -7.38
N GLU A 186 0.47 -14.38 -7.96
CA GLU A 186 -0.54 -15.25 -7.34
C GLU A 186 0.11 -16.16 -6.28
N THR A 187 0.08 -15.70 -5.03
CA THR A 187 0.59 -16.42 -3.86
C THR A 187 0.00 -15.80 -2.62
N ASN A 188 -0.07 -16.52 -1.51
CA ASN A 188 -0.44 -15.94 -0.22
C ASN A 188 0.77 -15.43 0.57
N THR A 189 1.99 -15.71 0.11
CA THR A 189 3.22 -15.32 0.80
C THR A 189 4.24 -14.76 -0.19
N GLN A 190 4.84 -13.63 0.16
CA GLN A 190 5.98 -13.05 -0.53
C GLN A 190 7.14 -12.79 0.44
N ASP A 191 8.33 -12.94 -0.10
CA ASP A 191 9.61 -12.55 0.51
C ASP A 191 10.39 -11.83 -0.60
N PRO A 192 10.28 -10.49 -0.70
CA PRO A 192 10.81 -9.74 -1.84
C PRO A 192 12.31 -9.93 -2.06
N GLY A 193 13.07 -10.13 -0.98
CA GLY A 193 14.52 -9.97 -0.97
C GLY A 193 14.97 -8.52 -0.93
N THR A 194 16.27 -8.29 -1.11
CA THR A 194 16.91 -7.02 -0.75
C THR A 194 16.83 -5.93 -1.82
N PHE A 195 16.69 -4.69 -1.39
CA PHE A 195 17.14 -3.52 -2.14
C PHE A 195 18.68 -3.41 -2.13
N THR A 196 19.24 -2.53 -2.96
CA THR A 196 20.61 -2.00 -2.81
C THR A 196 20.57 -0.49 -2.79
N ILE A 197 21.13 0.12 -1.73
CA ILE A 197 21.28 1.57 -1.59
C ILE A 197 22.76 2.00 -1.76
N SER A 198 22.98 3.24 -2.17
CA SER A 198 24.30 3.75 -2.61
C SER A 198 25.41 3.82 -1.54
N GLY A 199 25.08 3.54 -0.28
CA GLY A 199 25.99 3.58 0.86
C GLY A 199 25.45 2.78 2.04
N SER A 200 26.26 2.55 3.07
CA SER A 200 25.82 1.83 4.27
C SER A 200 25.24 2.81 5.26
N GLU A 201 23.97 2.64 5.64
CA GLU A 201 23.31 3.43 6.70
C GLU A 201 22.22 2.61 7.40
N GLN A 202 21.57 3.20 8.41
CA GLN A 202 20.36 2.67 9.03
C GLN A 202 19.20 2.63 8.03
N TRP A 203 18.38 1.60 8.12
CA TRP A 203 17.21 1.43 7.28
C TRP A 203 16.06 0.71 8.00
N VAL A 204 14.85 0.94 7.50
CA VAL A 204 13.61 0.20 7.79
C VAL A 204 13.04 -0.30 6.46
N ALA A 205 12.54 -1.52 6.39
CA ALA A 205 11.93 -2.07 5.19
C ALA A 205 10.70 -2.92 5.52
N CYS A 206 9.71 -2.95 4.64
CA CYS A 206 8.49 -3.76 4.82
C CYS A 206 7.93 -4.24 3.48
N THR A 207 7.10 -5.28 3.54
CA THR A 207 6.33 -5.82 2.42
C THR A 207 4.86 -5.48 2.62
N VAL A 208 4.20 -4.98 1.58
CA VAL A 208 2.76 -4.65 1.58
C VAL A 208 2.03 -5.53 0.55
N ALA A 209 0.86 -6.04 0.92
CA ALA A 209 -0.04 -6.79 0.04
C ALA A 209 -1.32 -6.00 -0.21
N VAL A 210 -1.66 -5.78 -1.48
CA VAL A 210 -2.96 -5.22 -1.89
C VAL A 210 -3.80 -6.33 -2.50
N TYR A 211 -4.98 -6.52 -1.91
CA TYR A 211 -5.93 -7.55 -2.29
C TYR A 211 -6.59 -7.24 -3.65
N PRO A 212 -6.73 -8.23 -4.56
CA PRO A 212 -7.55 -8.06 -5.76
C PRO A 212 -9.01 -7.81 -5.37
N ALA A 213 -9.76 -7.16 -6.26
CA ALA A 213 -11.20 -7.06 -6.11
C ALA A 213 -11.80 -8.45 -5.90
N VAL A 214 -12.94 -8.54 -5.21
CA VAL A 214 -13.74 -9.78 -5.21
C VAL A 214 -14.69 -9.75 -6.40
N VAL A 215 -14.91 -10.89 -7.08
CA VAL A 215 -16.11 -11.02 -7.91
C VAL A 215 -17.30 -11.16 -6.96
N GLY A 216 -17.78 -10.02 -6.45
CA GLY A 216 -19.16 -9.95 -6.03
C GLY A 216 -20.01 -10.27 -7.26
N TRP A 217 -20.89 -11.25 -7.16
CA TRP A 217 -21.84 -11.51 -8.24
C TRP A 217 -22.57 -10.19 -8.55
N ALA A 218 -22.30 -9.63 -9.73
CA ALA A 218 -22.63 -8.24 -10.07
C ALA A 218 -24.13 -7.96 -10.25
N GLY A 219 -25.00 -8.87 -9.81
CA GLY A 219 -26.39 -8.91 -10.22
C GLY A 219 -26.49 -9.30 -11.69
N GLY A 220 -27.13 -10.43 -11.95
CA GLY A 220 -27.43 -10.93 -13.28
C GLY A 220 -28.44 -12.06 -13.16
N ASP A 221 -28.97 -12.54 -14.27
CA ASP A 221 -29.88 -13.68 -14.22
C ASP A 221 -29.14 -14.91 -13.65
N VAL A 222 -29.60 -15.44 -12.51
CA VAL A 222 -29.20 -16.80 -12.13
C VAL A 222 -29.96 -17.73 -13.06
N LEU A 223 -29.27 -18.25 -14.07
CA LEU A 223 -29.83 -19.21 -15.04
C LEU A 223 -30.25 -20.55 -14.38
N GLY A 224 -29.93 -20.74 -13.11
CA GLY A 224 -30.47 -21.79 -12.26
C GLY A 224 -29.86 -21.76 -10.85
N VAL A 225 -30.71 -21.70 -9.83
CA VAL A 225 -30.32 -22.01 -8.45
C VAL A 225 -30.64 -23.48 -8.22
N ALA A 226 -29.63 -24.33 -8.07
CA ALA A 226 -29.85 -25.70 -7.60
C ALA A 226 -30.09 -25.68 -6.09
N ILE A 227 -31.35 -25.53 -5.68
CA ILE A 227 -31.75 -25.56 -4.27
C ILE A 227 -32.28 -26.94 -3.91
N ALA A 228 -31.43 -27.76 -3.29
CA ALA A 228 -31.85 -28.95 -2.57
C ALA A 228 -31.90 -28.65 -1.06
N GLY A 229 -33.02 -28.96 -0.40
CA GLY A 229 -33.11 -28.93 1.06
C GLY A 229 -33.43 -27.57 1.71
N ILE A 230 -33.86 -26.54 0.97
CA ILE A 230 -34.38 -25.34 1.60
C ILE A 230 -35.81 -25.59 2.10
N ALA A 231 -35.97 -25.59 3.43
CA ALA A 231 -37.27 -25.81 4.08
C ALA A 231 -38.22 -24.60 3.98
N LYS A 232 -37.69 -23.38 3.84
CA LYS A 232 -38.50 -22.15 3.69
C LYS A 232 -37.70 -21.03 3.04
N ILE A 233 -38.31 -20.33 2.09
CA ILE A 233 -37.84 -19.04 1.60
C ILE A 233 -38.92 -18.00 1.95
N ASN A 234 -38.59 -17.00 2.76
CA ASN A 234 -39.51 -15.89 3.08
C ASN A 234 -39.13 -14.68 2.20
N GLY A 235 -40.10 -14.13 1.45
CA GLY A 235 -39.96 -12.82 0.81
C GLY A 235 -39.40 -12.80 -0.61
N VAL A 236 -39.64 -13.83 -1.43
CA VAL A 236 -39.27 -13.76 -2.86
C VAL A 236 -40.25 -12.85 -3.59
N ALA A 237 -39.78 -11.70 -4.07
CA ALA A 237 -40.49 -10.90 -5.06
C ALA A 237 -40.19 -11.48 -6.44
N LEU A 238 -41.18 -12.18 -7.02
CA LEU A 238 -41.09 -12.77 -8.36
C LEU A 238 -41.91 -11.89 -9.31
N ALA A 239 -41.25 -11.12 -10.17
CA ALA A 239 -41.96 -10.20 -11.06
C ALA A 239 -42.45 -10.83 -12.37
N ASP A 240 -41.83 -11.91 -12.87
CA ASP A 240 -42.14 -12.45 -14.21
C ASP A 240 -41.90 -13.98 -14.32
N ILE A 241 -42.72 -14.79 -13.65
CA ILE A 241 -42.68 -16.26 -13.84
C ILE A 241 -43.46 -16.63 -15.10
N ILE A 242 -42.74 -17.08 -16.13
CA ILE A 242 -43.35 -17.54 -17.40
C ILE A 242 -43.73 -19.03 -17.33
N LYS A 243 -43.03 -19.83 -16.50
CA LYS A 243 -43.34 -21.25 -16.30
C LYS A 243 -42.76 -21.78 -14.99
N VAL A 244 -43.54 -22.58 -14.28
CA VAL A 244 -43.04 -23.47 -13.20
C VAL A 244 -43.35 -24.91 -13.60
N ASN A 245 -42.35 -25.77 -13.66
CA ASN A 245 -42.55 -27.20 -13.90
C ASN A 245 -42.36 -27.96 -12.58
N GLY A 246 -43.31 -28.84 -12.24
CA GLY A 246 -43.11 -29.83 -11.17
C GLY A 246 -43.26 -29.31 -9.74
N VAL A 247 -44.22 -28.41 -9.48
CA VAL A 247 -44.64 -28.16 -8.09
C VAL A 247 -45.51 -29.34 -7.64
N ALA A 248 -45.09 -30.04 -6.59
CA ALA A 248 -45.88 -31.06 -5.90
C ALA A 248 -46.63 -30.44 -4.72
#